data_AF-A0A3D4MDJ9-F1
#
_entry.id   AF-A0A3D4MDJ9-F1
#
_cell.length_a   1.000
_cell.length_b   1.000
_cell.length_c   1.000
_cell.angle_alpha   90.00
_cell.angle_beta   90.00
_cell.angle_gamma   90.00
#
_symmetry.space_group_name_H-M   'P 1'
#
loop_
_entity.id
_entity.type
_entity.pdbx_description
1 polymer ?
#
loop_
_entity_poly.entity_id
_entity_poly.type
_entity_poly.pdbx_seq_one_letter_code
_entity_poly.pdbx_strand_id
1 'polypeptide(L)'
;MPKKSPATPAPLCINITRAGRTESTHRVHAVVMNGDGGITAAYGDKERMIYPRSALKPLQTVALIESGAAAALGVSDAEIALACASHSGEDLHTAAVGAWLARMEIDETALGCGAHAPYIDSCKPASLLANNCSGKHAGMLALAQFMKAPMDSYLDTEHPVQKTILSAIGDLCSHALCATDCGIDGCSAPNPAMPLAALARGFAAFMRPEHAGFHRGSACRQIYQAMVEHPLHVGGSKNRLDTVLMQAAGGRILSKTGAEGCYIAVIPAHDTVIALKTEDGATRGAQAALYTLLQRHGLADEAVLSAIRPLCLPQLRNWRGTVVGETAIG
;
A
#
# COMPACT_ATOMS: atom_id res chain seq x y z
N MET A 1 -27.90 -8.15 -30.06
CA MET A 1 -26.58 -7.65 -30.47
C MET A 1 -25.73 -7.51 -29.21
N PRO A 2 -24.55 -8.16 -29.11
CA PRO A 2 -23.68 -7.95 -27.96
C PRO A 2 -23.28 -6.47 -27.92
N LYS A 3 -23.55 -5.77 -26.81
CA LYS A 3 -23.06 -4.40 -26.59
C LYS A 3 -21.55 -4.45 -26.75
N LYS A 4 -21.01 -3.73 -27.75
CA LYS A 4 -19.57 -3.52 -27.90
C LYS A 4 -19.07 -2.99 -26.57
N SER A 5 -18.18 -3.73 -25.92
CA SER A 5 -17.45 -3.26 -24.74
C SER A 5 -16.85 -1.88 -25.09
N PRO A 6 -16.99 -0.85 -24.23
CA PRO A 6 -16.35 0.42 -24.50
C PRO A 6 -14.84 0.20 -24.70
N ALA A 7 -14.26 0.88 -25.69
CA ALA A 7 -12.84 0.76 -25.97
C ALA A 7 -12.03 1.16 -24.73
N THR A 8 -11.03 0.35 -24.39
CA THR A 8 -10.12 0.63 -23.28
C THR A 8 -9.44 1.99 -23.51
N PRO A 9 -9.52 2.94 -22.56
CA PRO A 9 -8.86 4.24 -22.70
C PRO A 9 -7.35 4.07 -22.76
N ALA A 10 -6.63 5.06 -23.30
CA ALA A 10 -5.17 5.03 -23.32
C ALA A 10 -4.62 5.05 -21.86
N PRO A 11 -3.53 4.31 -21.57
CA PRO A 11 -2.83 4.42 -20.29
C PRO A 11 -2.20 5.81 -20.14
N LEU A 12 -1.96 6.23 -18.89
CA LEU A 12 -1.18 7.44 -18.63
C LEU A 12 0.30 7.16 -18.96
N CYS A 13 0.91 8.01 -19.77
CA CYS A 13 2.32 7.88 -20.13
C CYS A 13 3.18 8.81 -19.26
N ILE A 14 4.19 8.26 -18.59
CA ILE A 14 5.23 9.04 -17.89
C ILE A 14 6.53 8.85 -18.66
N ASN A 15 7.07 9.94 -19.19
CA ASN A 15 8.29 9.96 -19.98
C ASN A 15 9.46 10.37 -19.10
N ILE A 16 10.55 9.63 -19.21
CA ILE A 16 11.85 10.05 -18.72
C ILE A 16 12.60 10.64 -19.91
N THR A 17 13.04 11.88 -19.80
CA THR A 17 13.71 12.58 -20.89
C THR A 17 15.19 12.80 -20.58
N ARG A 18 16.01 12.84 -21.64
CA ARG A 18 17.41 13.27 -21.59
C ARG A 18 17.67 14.18 -22.78
N ALA A 19 18.25 15.35 -22.53
CA ALA A 19 18.46 16.38 -23.56
C ALA A 19 17.19 16.66 -24.41
N GLY A 20 16.01 16.71 -23.76
CA GLY A 20 14.72 16.96 -24.40
C GLY A 20 14.13 15.81 -25.23
N ARG A 21 14.77 14.63 -25.25
CA ARG A 21 14.28 13.43 -25.95
C ARG A 21 13.79 12.38 -24.96
N THR A 22 12.71 11.69 -25.29
CA THR A 22 12.21 10.56 -24.49
C THR A 22 13.20 9.40 -24.53
N GLU A 23 13.74 9.03 -23.37
CA GLU A 23 14.64 7.90 -23.15
C GLU A 23 13.88 6.65 -22.68
N SER A 24 12.83 6.83 -21.89
CA SER A 24 11.97 5.73 -21.44
C SER A 24 10.54 6.22 -21.26
N THR A 25 9.56 5.33 -21.47
CA THR A 25 8.14 5.62 -21.23
C THR A 25 7.56 4.55 -20.31
N HIS A 26 7.00 4.99 -19.19
CA HIS A 26 6.24 4.16 -18.27
C HIS A 26 4.75 4.31 -18.57
N ARG A 27 4.10 3.21 -18.97
CA ARG A 27 2.65 3.17 -19.18
C ARG A 27 1.99 2.80 -17.86
N VAL A 28 1.02 3.61 -17.42
CA VAL A 28 0.35 3.45 -16.13
C VAL A 28 -1.15 3.26 -16.34
N HIS A 29 -1.65 2.16 -15.80
CA HIS A 29 -3.06 1.90 -15.64
C HIS A 29 -3.55 2.51 -14.33
N ALA A 30 -4.68 3.20 -14.33
CA ALA A 30 -5.22 3.80 -13.12
C ALA A 30 -6.74 3.79 -13.13
N VAL A 31 -7.32 3.65 -11.95
CA VAL A 31 -8.75 3.76 -11.68
C VAL A 31 -8.92 4.84 -10.62
N VAL A 32 -9.77 5.82 -10.92
CA VAL A 32 -10.27 6.80 -9.97
C VAL A 32 -11.72 6.43 -9.67
N MET A 33 -12.03 6.23 -8.39
CA MET A 33 -13.29 5.67 -7.94
C MET A 33 -13.85 6.50 -6.80
N ASN A 34 -15.16 6.69 -6.76
CA ASN A 34 -15.83 7.33 -5.65
C ASN A 34 -16.15 6.35 -4.50
N GLY A 35 -16.66 6.84 -3.37
CA GLY A 35 -16.96 6.01 -2.20
C GLY A 35 -18.07 4.97 -2.42
N ASP A 36 -18.93 5.19 -3.41
CA ASP A 36 -20.01 4.27 -3.79
C ASP A 36 -19.54 3.16 -4.76
N GLY A 37 -18.25 3.12 -5.10
CA GLY A 37 -17.68 2.13 -6.03
C GLY A 37 -17.83 2.49 -7.52
N GLY A 38 -18.32 3.69 -7.83
CA GLY A 38 -18.43 4.22 -9.17
C GLY A 38 -17.08 4.72 -9.70
N ILE A 39 -16.70 4.25 -10.90
CA ILE A 39 -15.48 4.73 -11.59
C ILE A 39 -15.74 6.11 -12.17
N THR A 40 -15.05 7.13 -11.64
CA THR A 40 -15.15 8.53 -12.10
C THR A 40 -14.15 8.83 -13.22
N ALA A 41 -13.01 8.13 -13.25
CA ALA A 41 -12.07 8.15 -14.36
C ALA A 41 -11.28 6.82 -14.45
N ALA A 42 -10.85 6.47 -15.67
CA ALA A 42 -9.98 5.33 -15.91
C ALA A 42 -8.93 5.67 -16.96
N TYR A 43 -7.71 5.19 -16.73
CA TYR A 43 -6.57 5.31 -17.64
C TYR A 43 -6.06 3.90 -17.92
N GLY A 44 -6.01 3.49 -19.19
CA GLY A 44 -5.64 2.14 -19.56
C GLY A 44 -6.68 1.07 -19.16
N ASP A 45 -6.21 -0.17 -18.99
CA ASP A 45 -7.02 -1.32 -18.61
C ASP A 45 -7.29 -1.38 -17.09
N LYS A 46 -8.52 -1.06 -16.71
CA LYS A 46 -9.03 -1.16 -15.34
C LYS A 46 -9.24 -2.60 -14.86
N GLU A 47 -9.42 -3.55 -15.78
CA GLU A 47 -9.63 -4.97 -15.46
C GLU A 47 -8.30 -5.74 -15.49
N ARG A 48 -7.17 -5.03 -15.67
CA ARG A 48 -5.84 -5.65 -15.64
C ARG A 48 -5.66 -6.42 -14.34
N MET A 49 -5.37 -7.71 -14.48
CA MET A 49 -4.96 -8.55 -13.35
C MET A 49 -3.61 -8.07 -12.83
N ILE A 50 -3.59 -7.74 -11.54
CA ILE A 50 -2.39 -7.29 -10.83
C ILE A 50 -2.19 -8.08 -9.56
N TYR A 51 -0.95 -8.06 -9.12
CA TYR A 51 -0.58 -8.31 -7.73
C TYR A 51 -0.45 -6.95 -7.04
N PRO A 52 -1.33 -6.59 -6.09
CA PRO A 52 -1.25 -5.31 -5.38
C PRO A 52 0.01 -5.19 -4.50
N ARG A 53 0.58 -6.34 -4.09
CA ARG A 53 1.74 -6.42 -3.19
C ARG A 53 1.43 -5.65 -1.90
N SER A 54 2.41 -4.90 -1.39
CA SER A 54 2.25 -4.12 -0.17
C SER A 54 1.15 -3.05 -0.19
N ALA A 55 0.58 -2.70 -1.34
CA ALA A 55 -0.58 -1.79 -1.37
C ALA A 55 -1.82 -2.41 -0.70
N LEU A 56 -1.86 -3.74 -0.55
CA LEU A 56 -2.98 -4.47 0.05
C LEU A 56 -2.98 -4.46 1.59
N LYS A 57 -1.86 -4.09 2.22
CA LYS A 57 -1.67 -4.23 3.68
C LYS A 57 -2.74 -3.55 4.54
N PRO A 58 -3.29 -2.37 4.18
CA PRO A 58 -4.42 -1.80 4.91
C PRO A 58 -5.64 -2.72 4.91
N LEU A 59 -5.99 -3.33 3.78
CA LEU A 59 -7.11 -4.28 3.70
C LEU A 59 -6.79 -5.59 4.45
N GLN A 60 -5.54 -6.05 4.44
CA GLN A 60 -5.11 -7.20 5.25
C GLN A 60 -5.27 -6.94 6.76
N THR A 61 -4.94 -5.73 7.20
CA THR A 61 -4.98 -5.32 8.61
C THR A 61 -6.40 -5.23 9.16
N VAL A 62 -7.41 -5.13 8.29
CA VAL A 62 -8.82 -5.19 8.70
C VAL A 62 -9.11 -6.46 9.49
N ALA A 63 -8.57 -7.62 9.09
CA ALA A 63 -8.77 -8.89 9.79
C ALA A 63 -8.26 -8.87 11.25
N LEU A 64 -7.13 -8.19 11.50
CA LEU A 64 -6.55 -8.06 12.85
C LEU A 64 -7.47 -7.25 13.78
N ILE A 65 -8.09 -6.18 13.29
CA ILE A 65 -8.94 -5.32 14.11
C ILE A 65 -10.37 -5.86 14.18
N GLU A 66 -10.94 -6.29 13.05
CA GLU A 66 -12.31 -6.80 12.95
C GLU A 66 -12.52 -8.05 13.81
N SER A 67 -11.51 -8.92 13.92
CA SER A 67 -11.55 -10.10 14.80
C SER A 67 -11.57 -9.76 16.29
N GLY A 68 -11.22 -8.53 16.67
CA GLY A 68 -11.01 -8.12 18.06
C GLY A 68 -9.61 -8.43 18.59
N ALA A 69 -8.74 -9.07 17.81
CA ALA A 69 -7.37 -9.40 18.23
C ALA A 69 -6.55 -8.15 18.60
N ALA A 70 -6.67 -7.07 17.82
CA ALA A 70 -6.00 -5.80 18.12
C ALA A 70 -6.37 -5.27 19.51
N ALA A 71 -7.66 -5.26 19.84
CA ALA A 71 -8.16 -4.77 21.14
C ALA A 71 -7.76 -5.70 22.29
N ALA A 72 -7.87 -7.02 22.10
CA ALA A 72 -7.55 -8.02 23.12
C ALA A 72 -6.06 -8.03 23.50
N LEU A 73 -5.18 -7.74 22.53
CA LEU A 73 -3.72 -7.76 22.72
C LEU A 73 -3.12 -6.36 22.95
N GLY A 74 -3.96 -5.32 23.07
CA GLY A 74 -3.49 -3.95 23.29
C GLY A 74 -2.57 -3.45 22.17
N VAL A 75 -2.94 -3.72 20.91
CA VAL A 75 -2.21 -3.22 19.74
C VAL A 75 -2.47 -1.73 19.59
N SER A 76 -1.40 -0.95 19.63
CA SER A 76 -1.44 0.52 19.54
C SER A 76 -1.62 1.02 18.11
N ASP A 77 -1.96 2.29 17.93
CA ASP A 77 -2.11 2.90 16.60
C ASP A 77 -0.79 2.90 15.81
N ALA A 78 0.35 3.08 16.48
CA ALA A 78 1.67 2.94 15.84
C ALA A 78 1.93 1.51 15.32
N GLU A 79 1.45 0.49 16.03
CA GLU A 79 1.55 -0.91 15.63
C GLU A 79 0.56 -1.27 14.52
N ILE A 80 -0.64 -0.68 14.53
CA ILE A 80 -1.59 -0.78 13.40
C ILE A 80 -0.96 -0.15 12.14
N ALA A 81 -0.30 0.99 12.27
CA ALA A 81 0.45 1.61 11.17
C ALA A 81 1.59 0.69 10.67
N LEU A 82 2.30 0.01 11.58
CA LEU A 82 3.33 -1.00 11.25
C LEU A 82 2.75 -2.24 10.56
N ALA A 83 1.56 -2.70 10.95
CA ALA A 83 0.86 -3.78 10.26
C ALA A 83 0.56 -3.42 8.79
N CYS A 84 0.33 -2.13 8.53
CA CYS A 84 0.12 -1.58 7.20
C CYS A 84 1.42 -1.23 6.46
N ALA A 85 2.58 -1.25 7.13
CA ALA A 85 3.79 -0.59 6.68
C ALA A 85 4.55 -1.34 5.58
N SER A 86 5.34 -0.59 4.80
CA SER A 86 6.50 -1.10 4.07
C SER A 86 7.72 -0.30 4.51
N HIS A 87 8.02 -0.34 5.81
CA HIS A 87 8.91 0.62 6.45
C HIS A 87 10.37 0.52 6.01
N SER A 88 11.14 1.56 6.26
CA SER A 88 12.57 1.62 5.92
C SER A 88 13.49 0.86 6.87
N GLY A 89 12.99 0.29 7.97
CA GLY A 89 13.82 -0.49 8.91
C GLY A 89 14.69 0.37 9.84
N GLU A 90 14.30 1.64 10.00
CA GLU A 90 14.88 2.58 10.98
C GLU A 90 14.61 2.15 12.43
N ASP A 91 15.34 2.73 13.39
CA ASP A 91 15.26 2.36 14.80
C ASP A 91 13.84 2.49 15.39
N LEU A 92 13.07 3.49 14.95
CA LEU A 92 11.67 3.63 15.37
C LEU A 92 10.84 2.39 14.99
N HIS A 93 11.13 1.77 13.85
CA HIS A 93 10.39 0.60 13.36
C HIS A 93 10.84 -0.66 14.10
N THR A 94 12.15 -0.90 14.15
CA THR A 94 12.69 -2.12 14.75
C THR A 94 12.41 -2.18 16.26
N ALA A 95 12.51 -1.04 16.95
CA ALA A 95 12.17 -0.94 18.37
C ALA A 95 10.68 -1.18 18.61
N ALA A 96 9.79 -0.60 17.80
CA ALA A 96 8.35 -0.80 17.96
C ALA A 96 7.91 -2.23 17.64
N VAL A 97 8.41 -2.84 16.56
CA VAL A 97 8.12 -4.25 16.24
C VAL A 97 8.68 -5.19 17.31
N GLY A 98 9.92 -4.96 17.76
CA GLY A 98 10.52 -5.76 18.83
C GLY A 98 9.74 -5.65 20.14
N ALA A 99 9.31 -4.45 20.53
CA ALA A 99 8.47 -4.23 21.71
C ALA A 99 7.09 -4.90 21.56
N TRP A 100 6.49 -4.86 20.37
CA TRP A 100 5.23 -5.53 20.10
C TRP A 100 5.34 -7.05 20.28
N LEU A 101 6.34 -7.67 19.66
CA LEU A 101 6.60 -9.11 19.78
C LEU A 101 6.90 -9.53 21.22
N ALA A 102 7.72 -8.75 21.94
CA ALA A 102 8.05 -9.02 23.33
C ALA A 102 6.80 -9.00 24.24
N ARG A 103 5.84 -8.07 24.03
CA ARG A 103 4.58 -8.04 24.78
C ARG A 103 3.69 -9.25 24.51
N MET A 104 3.79 -9.83 23.31
CA MET A 104 3.07 -11.05 22.94
C MET A 104 3.83 -12.32 23.36
N GLU A 105 5.01 -12.18 23.97
CA GLU A 105 5.92 -13.28 24.31
C GLU A 105 6.32 -14.12 23.07
N ILE A 106 6.48 -13.45 21.92
CA ILE A 106 6.87 -14.07 20.65
C ILE A 106 8.32 -13.70 20.33
N ASP A 107 9.15 -14.70 20.03
CA ASP A 107 10.51 -14.49 19.58
C ASP A 107 10.55 -13.98 18.13
N GLU A 108 11.52 -13.12 17.80
CA GLU A 108 11.63 -12.53 16.45
C GLU A 108 11.81 -13.60 15.34
N THR A 109 12.33 -14.79 15.68
CA THR A 109 12.46 -15.91 14.74
C THR A 109 11.13 -16.45 14.21
N ALA A 110 10.00 -16.10 14.84
CA ALA A 110 8.66 -16.39 14.31
C ALA A 110 8.28 -15.53 13.09
N LEU A 111 9.03 -14.46 12.80
CA LEU A 111 8.81 -13.63 11.62
C LEU A 111 9.25 -14.36 10.34
N GLY A 112 8.28 -14.89 9.60
CA GLY A 112 8.50 -15.58 8.31
C GLY A 112 8.81 -14.65 7.12
N CYS A 113 9.07 -13.36 7.35
CA CYS A 113 9.38 -12.39 6.29
C CYS A 113 10.81 -12.49 5.76
N GLY A 114 11.69 -13.20 6.46
CA GLY A 114 13.13 -13.23 6.18
C GLY A 114 13.84 -11.92 6.58
N ALA A 115 15.17 -11.93 6.60
CA ALA A 115 15.96 -10.76 6.97
C ALA A 115 16.38 -9.95 5.74
N HIS A 116 16.32 -8.62 5.84
CA HIS A 116 16.97 -7.73 4.87
C HIS A 116 17.54 -6.48 5.55
N ALA A 117 18.49 -5.81 4.91
CA ALA A 117 19.09 -4.58 5.43
C ALA A 117 18.09 -3.40 5.34
N PRO A 118 18.11 -2.44 6.28
CA PRO A 118 17.27 -1.24 6.20
C PRO A 118 17.39 -0.51 4.85
N TYR A 119 16.30 0.12 4.39
CA TYR A 119 16.28 0.95 3.17
C TYR A 119 16.84 2.37 3.39
N ILE A 120 17.64 2.53 4.43
CA ILE A 120 18.40 3.74 4.70
C ILE A 120 19.88 3.41 4.71
N ASP A 121 20.68 4.36 4.24
CA ASP A 121 22.13 4.29 4.34
C ASP A 121 22.57 4.41 5.80
N SER A 122 22.62 3.27 6.48
CA SER A 122 22.87 3.15 7.92
C SER A 122 24.01 2.18 8.24
N CYS A 123 24.54 1.48 7.23
CA CYS A 123 25.47 0.36 7.38
C CYS A 123 25.00 -0.75 8.34
N LYS A 124 23.72 -0.77 8.75
CA LYS A 124 23.17 -1.78 9.66
C LYS A 124 23.00 -3.12 8.92
N PRO A 125 23.30 -4.24 9.59
CA PRO A 125 23.14 -5.55 8.97
C PRO A 125 21.66 -5.89 8.73
N ALA A 126 21.43 -6.89 7.90
CA ALA A 126 20.10 -7.46 7.72
C ALA A 126 19.59 -8.06 9.05
N SER A 127 18.31 -7.86 9.35
CA SER A 127 17.62 -8.49 10.47
C SER A 127 16.15 -8.74 10.13
N LEU A 128 15.50 -9.61 10.90
CA LEU A 128 14.06 -9.88 10.77
C LEU A 128 13.25 -8.63 11.09
N LEU A 129 13.62 -7.90 12.16
CA LEU A 129 12.95 -6.66 12.56
C LEU A 129 13.11 -5.55 11.52
N ALA A 130 14.28 -5.45 10.85
CA ALA A 130 14.51 -4.46 9.81
C ALA A 130 13.76 -4.75 8.50
N ASN A 131 13.24 -5.97 8.33
CA ASN A 131 12.45 -6.29 7.15
C ASN A 131 11.23 -5.38 7.07
N ASN A 132 10.98 -4.76 5.92
CA ASN A 132 9.91 -3.81 5.68
C ASN A 132 8.50 -4.37 5.89
N CYS A 133 8.36 -5.69 6.00
CA CYS A 133 7.12 -6.40 6.28
C CYS A 133 7.04 -6.90 7.73
N SER A 134 8.04 -6.69 8.59
CA SER A 134 8.06 -7.26 9.94
C SER A 134 6.83 -6.85 10.76
N GLY A 135 6.38 -5.60 10.66
CA GLY A 135 5.13 -5.13 11.29
C GLY A 135 3.87 -5.87 10.81
N LYS A 136 3.72 -6.11 9.49
CA LYS A 136 2.63 -6.94 8.95
C LYS A 136 2.68 -8.36 9.50
N HIS A 137 3.87 -8.94 9.63
CA HIS A 137 4.04 -10.28 10.18
C HIS A 137 3.74 -10.33 11.68
N ALA A 138 4.14 -9.33 12.46
CA ALA A 138 3.73 -9.18 13.86
C ALA A 138 2.19 -9.11 13.97
N GLY A 139 1.51 -8.38 13.08
CA GLY A 139 0.05 -8.37 13.02
C GLY A 139 -0.58 -9.73 12.69
N MET A 140 0.00 -10.49 11.76
CA MET A 140 -0.48 -11.86 11.45
C MET A 140 -0.25 -12.82 12.63
N LEU A 141 0.86 -12.70 13.34
CA LEU A 141 1.17 -13.48 14.55
C LEU A 141 0.23 -13.10 15.71
N ALA A 142 -0.08 -11.82 15.88
CA ALA A 142 -1.08 -11.36 16.84
C ALA A 142 -2.46 -11.98 16.56
N LEU A 143 -2.87 -12.01 15.29
CA LEU A 143 -4.10 -12.67 14.88
C LEU A 143 -4.06 -14.18 15.14
N ALA A 144 -2.94 -14.86 14.82
CA ALA A 144 -2.76 -16.28 15.13
C ALA A 144 -2.87 -16.55 16.64
N GLN A 145 -2.25 -15.73 17.49
CA GLN A 145 -2.31 -15.84 18.96
C GLN A 145 -3.75 -15.76 19.45
N PHE A 146 -4.47 -14.75 19.00
CA PHE A 146 -5.87 -14.53 19.39
C PHE A 146 -6.77 -15.68 18.97
N MET A 147 -6.57 -16.21 17.75
CA MET A 147 -7.32 -17.35 17.23
C MET A 147 -6.89 -18.69 17.84
N LYS A 148 -5.81 -18.71 18.65
CA LYS A 148 -5.15 -19.93 19.14
C LYS A 148 -4.75 -20.86 17.99
N ALA A 149 -4.32 -20.28 16.88
CA ALA A 149 -3.87 -20.99 15.69
C ALA A 149 -2.34 -21.23 15.73
N PRO A 150 -1.81 -22.20 14.97
CA PRO A 150 -0.38 -22.44 14.86
C PRO A 150 0.42 -21.19 14.42
N MET A 151 1.60 -21.00 15.02
CA MET A 151 2.47 -19.84 14.75
C MET A 151 3.52 -20.09 13.67
N ASP A 152 3.81 -21.35 13.34
CA ASP A 152 4.86 -21.74 12.40
C ASP A 152 4.37 -21.79 10.94
N SER A 153 3.07 -21.89 10.74
CA SER A 153 2.39 -22.11 9.46
C SER A 153 1.43 -20.97 9.10
N TYR A 154 1.50 -19.83 9.78
CA TYR A 154 0.56 -18.70 9.56
C TYR A 154 0.61 -18.10 8.16
N LEU A 155 1.63 -18.42 7.36
CA LEU A 155 1.77 -17.99 5.96
C LEU A 155 1.13 -18.96 4.97
N ASP A 156 0.76 -20.16 5.40
CA ASP A 156 0.09 -21.14 4.54
C ASP A 156 -1.29 -20.60 4.16
N THR A 157 -1.62 -20.63 2.87
CA THR A 157 -2.89 -20.09 2.35
C THR A 157 -4.13 -20.73 2.98
N GLU A 158 -4.00 -21.98 3.43
CA GLU A 158 -5.06 -22.71 4.12
C GLU A 158 -5.13 -22.44 5.62
N HIS A 159 -4.17 -21.70 6.19
CA HIS A 159 -4.12 -21.35 7.60
C HIS A 159 -5.30 -20.43 7.98
N PRO A 160 -5.88 -20.56 9.20
CA PRO A 160 -6.99 -19.71 9.64
C PRO A 160 -6.74 -18.21 9.47
N VAL A 161 -5.53 -17.73 9.78
CA VAL A 161 -5.11 -16.33 9.58
C VAL A 161 -5.26 -15.89 8.12
N GLN A 162 -4.74 -16.68 7.16
CA GLN A 162 -4.80 -16.32 5.74
C GLN A 162 -6.22 -16.39 5.22
N LYS A 163 -7.02 -17.38 5.64
CA LYS A 163 -8.45 -17.47 5.31
C LYS A 163 -9.23 -16.24 5.79
N THR A 164 -9.01 -15.80 7.03
CA THR A 164 -9.64 -14.59 7.57
C THR A 164 -9.21 -13.34 6.79
N ILE A 165 -7.92 -13.21 6.47
CA ILE A 165 -7.39 -12.09 5.69
C ILE A 165 -7.99 -12.07 4.27
N LEU A 166 -7.99 -13.21 3.56
CA LEU A 166 -8.53 -13.32 2.21
C LEU A 166 -10.03 -13.08 2.16
N SER A 167 -10.79 -13.52 3.18
CA SER A 167 -12.21 -13.23 3.29
C SER A 167 -12.46 -11.73 3.46
N ALA A 168 -11.75 -11.05 4.36
CA ALA A 168 -11.91 -9.62 4.58
C ALA A 168 -11.57 -8.81 3.32
N ILE A 169 -10.48 -9.16 2.63
CA ILE A 169 -10.12 -8.53 1.35
C ILE A 169 -11.19 -8.81 0.29
N GLY A 170 -11.61 -10.06 0.14
CA GLY A 170 -12.55 -10.46 -0.90
C GLY A 170 -13.91 -9.77 -0.76
N ASP A 171 -14.40 -9.63 0.47
CA ASP A 171 -15.61 -8.89 0.77
C ASP A 171 -15.48 -7.40 0.40
N LEU A 172 -14.42 -6.73 0.87
CA LEU A 172 -14.19 -5.30 0.59
C LEU A 172 -14.04 -5.04 -0.90
N CYS A 173 -13.26 -5.87 -1.60
CA CYS A 173 -13.04 -5.75 -3.04
C CYS A 173 -14.26 -6.18 -3.88
N SER A 174 -15.27 -6.80 -3.26
CA SER A 174 -16.37 -7.49 -3.93
C SER A 174 -15.85 -8.44 -5.01
N HIS A 175 -14.82 -9.21 -4.65
CA HIS A 175 -14.12 -10.14 -5.52
C HIS A 175 -13.71 -11.35 -4.68
N ALA A 176 -14.39 -12.48 -4.87
CA ALA A 176 -14.08 -13.69 -4.13
C ALA A 176 -12.63 -14.10 -4.39
N LEU A 177 -11.88 -14.34 -3.31
CA LEU A 177 -10.49 -14.76 -3.34
C LEU A 177 -10.37 -16.14 -2.70
N CYS A 178 -9.53 -16.99 -3.29
CA CYS A 178 -9.17 -18.27 -2.72
C CYS A 178 -7.65 -18.50 -2.79
N ALA A 179 -7.20 -19.59 -2.17
CA ALA A 179 -5.79 -19.94 -2.08
C ALA A 179 -5.10 -20.02 -3.46
N THR A 180 -5.80 -20.49 -4.50
CA THR A 180 -5.23 -20.65 -5.85
C THR A 180 -5.03 -19.33 -6.59
N ASP A 181 -5.63 -18.23 -6.12
CA ASP A 181 -5.42 -16.89 -6.69
C ASP A 181 -4.15 -16.23 -6.16
N CYS A 182 -3.50 -16.82 -5.16
CA CYS A 182 -2.36 -16.24 -4.46
C CYS A 182 -1.03 -16.63 -5.10
N GLY A 183 -0.22 -15.60 -5.41
CA GLY A 183 1.23 -15.76 -5.53
C GLY A 183 1.91 -15.63 -4.16
N ILE A 184 3.20 -15.97 -4.10
CA ILE A 184 4.04 -15.75 -2.92
C ILE A 184 4.77 -14.41 -3.06
N ASP A 185 4.61 -13.51 -2.09
CA ASP A 185 5.33 -12.23 -2.04
C ASP A 185 6.79 -12.42 -1.56
N GLY A 186 7.65 -11.42 -1.71
CA GLY A 186 9.06 -11.48 -1.30
C GLY A 186 9.28 -11.63 0.21
N CYS A 187 8.25 -11.40 1.02
CA CYS A 187 8.22 -11.68 2.45
C CYS A 187 7.52 -13.01 2.77
N SER A 188 7.37 -13.91 1.80
CA SER A 188 6.76 -15.25 1.93
C SER A 188 5.24 -15.29 2.15
N ALA A 189 4.58 -14.15 2.40
CA ALA A 189 3.13 -14.10 2.60
C ALA A 189 2.34 -14.27 1.28
N PRO A 190 1.14 -14.86 1.33
CA PRO A 190 0.22 -14.91 0.20
C PRO A 190 -0.15 -13.52 -0.30
N ASN A 191 -0.24 -13.38 -1.62
CA ASN A 191 -0.62 -12.14 -2.28
C ASN A 191 -1.59 -12.45 -3.43
N PRO A 192 -2.91 -12.19 -3.25
CA PRO A 192 -3.92 -12.51 -4.23
C PRO A 192 -3.80 -11.65 -5.48
N ALA A 193 -3.93 -12.28 -6.65
CA ALA A 193 -4.16 -11.58 -7.90
C ALA A 193 -5.59 -11.05 -7.96
N MET A 194 -5.79 -9.82 -8.44
CA MET A 194 -7.12 -9.25 -8.63
C MET A 194 -7.12 -8.19 -9.74
N PRO A 195 -8.29 -7.88 -10.33
CA PRO A 195 -8.42 -6.73 -11.23
C PRO A 195 -8.06 -5.42 -10.51
N LEU A 196 -7.41 -4.48 -11.20
CA LEU A 196 -7.09 -3.15 -10.64
C LEU A 196 -8.34 -2.42 -10.11
N ALA A 197 -9.47 -2.54 -10.80
CA ALA A 197 -10.75 -1.99 -10.35
C ALA A 197 -11.27 -2.66 -9.07
N ALA A 198 -10.96 -3.93 -8.82
CA ALA A 198 -11.32 -4.61 -7.57
C ALA A 198 -10.54 -4.05 -6.38
N LEU A 199 -9.23 -3.79 -6.56
CA LEU A 199 -8.42 -3.10 -5.56
C LEU A 199 -8.99 -1.71 -5.24
N ALA A 200 -9.35 -0.92 -6.27
CA ALA A 200 -9.98 0.38 -6.09
C ALA A 200 -11.30 0.29 -5.30
N ARG A 201 -12.15 -0.71 -5.59
CA ARG A 201 -13.40 -0.96 -4.84
C ARG A 201 -13.13 -1.28 -3.38
N GLY A 202 -12.13 -2.12 -3.10
CA GLY A 202 -11.73 -2.45 -1.73
C GLY A 202 -11.40 -1.20 -0.92
N PHE A 203 -10.66 -0.26 -1.53
CA PHE A 203 -10.33 1.01 -0.89
C PHE A 203 -11.50 2.01 -0.87
N ALA A 204 -12.45 1.95 -1.79
CA ALA A 204 -13.69 2.73 -1.73
C ALA A 204 -14.56 2.30 -0.53
N ALA A 205 -14.73 0.98 -0.34
CA ALA A 205 -15.41 0.43 0.84
C ALA A 205 -14.64 0.72 2.14
N PHE A 206 -13.31 0.72 2.10
CA PHE A 206 -12.46 1.14 3.22
C PHE A 206 -12.66 2.63 3.58
N MET A 207 -12.79 3.51 2.59
CA MET A 207 -13.02 4.94 2.77
C MET A 207 -14.42 5.23 3.34
N ARG A 208 -15.42 4.41 2.98
CA ARG A 208 -16.83 4.50 3.39
C ARG A 208 -17.19 3.39 4.37
N PRO A 209 -16.71 3.47 5.63
CA PRO A 209 -16.88 2.42 6.63
C PRO A 209 -18.35 2.05 6.90
N GLU A 210 -19.29 2.96 6.66
CA GLU A 210 -20.73 2.72 6.71
C GLU A 210 -21.20 1.60 5.76
N HIS A 211 -20.51 1.39 4.63
CA HIS A 211 -20.86 0.37 3.64
C HIS A 211 -20.29 -1.03 3.97
N ALA A 212 -19.36 -1.11 4.92
CA ALA A 212 -18.67 -2.35 5.27
C ALA A 212 -19.31 -3.10 6.47
N GLY A 213 -20.31 -2.50 7.14
CA GLY A 213 -20.87 -2.98 8.40
C GLY A 213 -20.14 -2.42 9.63
N PHE A 214 -20.72 -2.56 10.83
CA PHE A 214 -20.25 -1.86 12.03
C PHE A 214 -18.80 -2.19 12.42
N HIS A 215 -18.48 -3.48 12.58
CA HIS A 215 -17.14 -3.92 13.01
C HIS A 215 -16.07 -3.62 11.97
N ARG A 216 -16.30 -4.02 10.71
CA ARG A 216 -15.39 -3.74 9.59
C ARG A 216 -15.18 -2.26 9.35
N GLY A 217 -16.26 -1.49 9.35
CA GLY A 217 -16.19 -0.04 9.18
C GLY A 217 -15.39 0.62 10.31
N SER A 218 -15.55 0.14 11.54
CA SER A 218 -14.71 0.61 12.65
C SER A 218 -13.23 0.29 12.43
N ALA A 219 -12.91 -0.93 11.95
CA ALA A 219 -11.55 -1.31 11.61
C ALA A 219 -10.95 -0.41 10.51
N CYS A 220 -11.68 -0.16 9.42
CA CYS A 220 -11.22 0.72 8.34
C CYS A 220 -10.92 2.13 8.85
N ARG A 221 -11.78 2.72 9.69
CA ARG A 221 -11.53 4.03 10.31
C ARG A 221 -10.27 4.03 11.17
N GLN A 222 -10.11 3.02 12.02
CA GLN A 222 -8.95 2.93 12.90
C GLN A 222 -7.65 2.79 12.11
N ILE A 223 -7.64 1.97 11.05
CA ILE A 223 -6.48 1.82 10.17
C ILE A 223 -6.16 3.13 9.44
N TYR A 224 -7.18 3.82 8.93
CA TYR A 224 -6.98 5.11 8.28
C TYR A 224 -6.28 6.08 9.25
N GLN A 225 -6.83 6.26 10.46
CA GLN A 225 -6.28 7.18 11.46
C GLN A 225 -4.85 6.79 11.86
N ALA A 226 -4.63 5.53 12.22
CA ALA A 226 -3.31 5.02 12.58
C ALA A 226 -2.25 5.32 11.50
N MET A 227 -2.56 5.08 10.23
CA MET A 227 -1.61 5.32 9.14
C MET A 227 -1.29 6.81 8.95
N VAL A 228 -2.30 7.68 9.00
CA VAL A 228 -2.09 9.12 8.75
C VAL A 228 -1.52 9.87 9.94
N GLU A 229 -1.73 9.39 11.16
CA GLU A 229 -1.14 9.92 12.40
C GLU A 229 0.29 9.40 12.63
N HIS A 230 0.60 8.20 12.13
CA HIS A 230 1.92 7.57 12.23
C HIS A 230 2.60 7.32 10.86
N PRO A 231 2.70 8.33 9.96
CA PRO A 231 3.22 8.13 8.60
C PRO A 231 4.71 7.74 8.56
N LEU A 232 5.46 8.11 9.60
CA LEU A 232 6.84 7.65 9.79
C LEU A 232 6.90 6.13 9.99
N HIS A 233 5.96 5.53 10.74
CA HIS A 233 5.92 4.08 10.95
C HIS A 233 5.54 3.31 9.68
N VAL A 234 4.72 3.91 8.80
CA VAL A 234 4.29 3.29 7.54
C VAL A 234 5.44 3.19 6.53
N GLY A 235 6.18 4.28 6.33
CA GLY A 235 7.19 4.39 5.28
C GLY A 235 8.62 4.53 5.80
N GLY A 236 8.85 5.45 6.73
CA GLY A 236 10.16 5.90 7.17
C GLY A 236 10.45 7.37 6.80
N SER A 237 11.54 7.91 7.33
CA SER A 237 11.87 9.33 7.31
C SER A 237 12.48 9.86 6.00
N LYS A 238 13.04 8.98 5.15
CA LYS A 238 13.81 9.39 3.96
C LYS A 238 13.26 8.80 2.66
N ASN A 239 12.99 9.65 1.68
CA ASN A 239 12.63 9.28 0.31
C ASN A 239 11.39 8.37 0.20
N ARG A 240 10.41 8.55 1.10
CA ARG A 240 9.16 7.77 1.14
C ARG A 240 7.98 8.64 0.76
N LEU A 241 7.44 8.44 -0.45
CA LEU A 241 6.28 9.22 -0.91
C LEU A 241 5.06 9.02 0.00
N ASP A 242 4.77 7.79 0.43
CA ASP A 242 3.70 7.48 1.39
C ASP A 242 3.75 8.43 2.61
N THR A 243 4.93 8.56 3.21
CA THR A 243 5.18 9.38 4.40
C THR A 243 5.05 10.88 4.11
N VAL A 244 5.73 11.37 3.08
CA VAL A 244 5.73 12.81 2.74
C VAL A 244 4.33 13.26 2.35
N LEU A 245 3.58 12.45 1.59
CA LEU A 245 2.22 12.77 1.18
C LEU A 245 1.26 12.83 2.37
N MET A 246 1.27 11.82 3.24
CA MET A 246 0.40 11.81 4.43
C MET A 246 0.70 12.99 5.38
N GLN A 247 1.98 13.31 5.58
CA GLN A 247 2.40 14.46 6.38
C GLN A 247 1.98 15.79 5.76
N ALA A 248 2.27 16.02 4.47
CA ALA A 248 1.93 17.26 3.79
C ALA A 248 0.40 17.47 3.72
N ALA A 249 -0.36 16.39 3.58
CA ALA A 249 -1.81 16.44 3.56
C ALA A 249 -2.44 16.66 4.95
N GLY A 250 -1.66 16.64 6.04
CA GLY A 250 -2.20 16.74 7.41
C GLY A 250 -3.22 15.63 7.70
N GLY A 251 -2.96 14.43 7.18
CA GLY A 251 -3.83 13.26 7.32
C GLY A 251 -5.13 13.25 6.51
N ARG A 252 -5.32 14.20 5.59
CA ARG A 252 -6.46 14.20 4.64
C ARG A 252 -6.33 13.19 3.49
N ILE A 253 -5.12 12.69 3.25
CA ILE A 253 -4.81 11.71 2.20
C ILE A 253 -4.04 10.57 2.83
N LEU A 254 -4.56 9.35 2.74
CA LEU A 254 -3.80 8.14 3.01
C LEU A 254 -3.15 7.66 1.71
N SER A 255 -1.88 7.25 1.76
CA SER A 255 -1.20 6.67 0.61
C SER A 255 -0.43 5.41 0.99
N LYS A 256 -0.46 4.42 0.09
CA LYS A 256 0.29 3.19 0.28
C LYS A 256 0.90 2.68 -1.04
N THR A 257 2.21 2.54 -1.03
CA THR A 257 2.95 1.90 -2.12
C THR A 257 2.84 0.38 -2.08
N GLY A 258 2.78 -0.23 -3.26
CA GLY A 258 3.04 -1.64 -3.51
C GLY A 258 4.26 -1.80 -4.41
N ALA A 259 5.09 -2.82 -4.15
CA ALA A 259 6.17 -3.20 -5.04
C ALA A 259 5.65 -3.44 -6.47
N GLU A 260 6.56 -3.40 -7.45
CA GLU A 260 6.20 -3.50 -8.87
C GLU A 260 5.23 -2.38 -9.32
N GLY A 261 5.42 -1.15 -8.85
CA GLY A 261 4.74 0.02 -9.40
C GLY A 261 3.25 0.11 -9.11
N CYS A 262 2.79 -0.45 -7.98
CA CYS A 262 1.43 -0.28 -7.49
C CYS A 262 1.34 0.90 -6.50
N TYR A 263 0.25 1.66 -6.54
CA TYR A 263 -0.04 2.67 -5.53
C TYR A 263 -1.53 2.80 -5.29
N ILE A 264 -1.88 3.11 -4.05
CA ILE A 264 -3.21 3.59 -3.68
C ILE A 264 -3.12 4.97 -3.02
N ALA A 265 -4.17 5.77 -3.21
CA ALA A 265 -4.45 6.93 -2.40
C ALA A 265 -5.94 6.99 -2.05
N VAL A 266 -6.25 7.31 -0.80
CA VAL A 266 -7.62 7.44 -0.28
C VAL A 266 -7.79 8.86 0.21
N ILE A 267 -8.78 9.57 -0.33
CA ILE A 267 -9.02 11.01 -0.09
C ILE A 267 -10.49 11.21 0.33
N PRO A 268 -10.82 10.99 1.62
CA PRO A 268 -12.21 11.05 2.10
C PRO A 268 -12.90 12.39 1.83
N ALA A 269 -12.17 13.51 1.96
CA ALA A 269 -12.72 14.85 1.74
C ALA A 269 -13.21 15.09 0.29
N HIS A 270 -12.70 14.32 -0.67
CA HIS A 270 -13.11 14.36 -2.07
C HIS A 270 -13.94 13.14 -2.47
N ASP A 271 -14.33 12.28 -1.52
CA ASP A 271 -14.96 11.00 -1.79
C ASP A 271 -14.25 10.22 -2.91
N THR A 272 -12.92 10.16 -2.88
CA THR A 272 -12.13 9.65 -4.01
C THR A 272 -11.05 8.68 -3.57
N VAL A 273 -10.91 7.59 -4.33
CA VAL A 273 -9.82 6.62 -4.26
C VAL A 273 -9.12 6.56 -5.61
N ILE A 274 -7.79 6.54 -5.57
CA ILE A 274 -6.95 6.24 -6.73
C ILE A 274 -6.29 4.88 -6.49
N ALA A 275 -6.37 3.99 -7.47
CA ALA A 275 -5.52 2.80 -7.55
C ALA A 275 -4.80 2.80 -8.89
N LEU A 276 -3.49 2.54 -8.89
CA LEU A 276 -2.70 2.51 -10.12
C LEU A 276 -1.67 1.38 -10.16
N LYS A 277 -1.30 1.00 -11.39
CA LYS A 277 -0.26 0.02 -11.72
C LYS A 277 0.56 0.50 -12.91
N THR A 278 1.87 0.63 -12.74
CA THR A 278 2.81 0.79 -13.85
C THR A 278 3.09 -0.55 -14.53
N GLU A 279 3.00 -0.62 -15.86
CA GLU A 279 3.14 -1.85 -16.65
C GLU A 279 4.49 -2.55 -16.45
N ASP A 280 5.58 -1.78 -16.35
CA ASP A 280 6.96 -2.28 -16.19
C ASP A 280 7.43 -2.38 -14.72
N GLY A 281 6.52 -2.15 -13.78
CA GLY A 281 6.80 -2.22 -12.34
C GLY A 281 7.63 -1.05 -11.79
N ALA A 282 7.98 -0.03 -12.58
CA ALA A 282 8.87 1.03 -12.16
C ALA A 282 8.21 1.98 -11.14
N THR A 283 8.81 2.09 -9.95
CA THR A 283 8.33 2.99 -8.88
C THR A 283 8.30 4.45 -9.31
N ARG A 284 9.31 4.93 -10.05
CA ARG A 284 9.35 6.32 -10.55
C ARG A 284 8.16 6.64 -11.46
N GLY A 285 7.70 5.68 -12.26
CA GLY A 285 6.50 5.82 -13.10
C GLY A 285 5.23 5.91 -12.25
N ALA A 286 5.12 5.05 -11.23
CA ALA A 286 3.99 5.04 -10.32
C ALA A 286 3.86 6.34 -9.49
N GLN A 287 4.99 6.86 -8.97
CA GLN A 287 5.02 8.10 -8.19
C GLN A 287 4.64 9.32 -9.04
N ALA A 288 5.20 9.44 -10.24
CA ALA A 288 4.84 10.49 -11.19
C ALA A 288 3.37 10.42 -11.60
N ALA A 289 2.84 9.22 -11.81
CA ALA A 289 1.43 9.02 -12.13
C ALA A 289 0.51 9.41 -10.96
N LEU A 290 0.85 9.04 -9.71
CA LEU A 290 0.07 9.44 -8.55
C LEU A 290 0.01 10.98 -8.42
N TYR A 291 1.16 11.65 -8.53
CA TYR A 291 1.24 13.11 -8.55
C TYR A 291 0.34 13.70 -9.63
N THR A 292 0.43 13.15 -10.85
CA THR A 292 -0.36 13.61 -12.00
C THR A 292 -1.86 13.50 -11.75
N LEU A 293 -2.31 12.38 -11.18
CA LEU A 293 -3.72 12.14 -10.90
C LEU A 293 -4.22 13.06 -9.78
N LEU A 294 -3.44 13.24 -8.70
CA LEU A 294 -3.77 14.18 -7.63
C LEU A 294 -3.94 15.61 -8.18
N GLN A 295 -3.02 16.05 -9.04
CA GLN A 295 -3.08 17.37 -9.66
C GLN A 295 -4.26 17.51 -10.64
N ARG A 296 -4.39 16.59 -11.60
CA ARG A 296 -5.41 16.68 -12.69
C ARG A 296 -6.84 16.63 -12.15
N HIS A 297 -7.07 15.89 -11.07
CA HIS A 297 -8.39 15.76 -10.46
C HIS A 297 -8.63 16.76 -9.31
N GLY A 298 -7.68 17.65 -9.01
CA GLY A 298 -7.82 18.65 -7.95
C GLY A 298 -7.97 18.03 -6.55
N LEU A 299 -7.28 16.92 -6.29
CA LEU A 299 -7.39 16.12 -5.06
C LEU A 299 -6.35 16.51 -3.99
N ALA A 300 -5.44 17.42 -4.33
CA ALA A 300 -4.42 17.94 -3.45
C ALA A 300 -4.20 19.43 -3.73
N ASP A 301 -3.99 20.22 -2.68
CA ASP A 301 -3.64 21.63 -2.79
C ASP A 301 -2.16 21.82 -3.19
N GLU A 302 -1.78 23.06 -3.55
CA GLU A 302 -0.42 23.35 -4.03
C GLU A 302 0.64 23.09 -2.94
N ALA A 303 0.31 23.24 -1.66
CA ALA A 303 1.25 22.95 -0.58
C ALA A 303 1.59 21.45 -0.54
N VAL A 304 0.58 20.58 -0.66
CA VAL A 304 0.76 19.13 -0.78
C VAL A 304 1.53 18.77 -2.04
N LEU A 305 1.11 19.28 -3.20
CA LEU A 305 1.75 18.97 -4.49
C LEU A 305 3.22 19.41 -4.50
N SER A 306 3.52 20.61 -4.00
CA SER A 306 4.89 21.11 -3.89
C SER A 306 5.78 20.23 -3.01
N ALA A 307 5.25 19.74 -1.87
CA ALA A 307 5.99 18.88 -0.96
C ALA A 307 6.39 17.52 -1.58
N ILE A 308 5.50 16.92 -2.39
CA ILE A 308 5.77 15.61 -3.02
C ILE A 308 6.46 15.68 -4.38
N ARG A 309 6.42 16.85 -5.05
CA ARG A 309 6.98 17.05 -6.40
C ARG A 309 8.43 16.56 -6.53
N PRO A 310 9.36 16.82 -5.59
CA PRO A 310 10.75 16.35 -5.72
C PRO A 310 10.90 14.83 -5.79
N LEU A 311 9.97 14.08 -5.19
CA LEU A 311 9.95 12.61 -5.24
C LEU A 311 9.26 12.10 -6.51
N CYS A 312 8.18 12.75 -6.94
CA CYS A 312 7.36 12.28 -8.04
C CYS A 312 7.87 12.71 -9.42
N LEU A 313 8.42 13.92 -9.52
CA LEU A 313 8.92 14.51 -10.76
C LEU A 313 10.36 15.00 -10.57
N PRO A 314 11.31 14.12 -10.22
CA PRO A 314 12.69 14.52 -9.98
C PRO A 314 13.37 15.01 -11.26
N GLN A 315 14.24 16.01 -11.10
CA GLN A 315 15.28 16.27 -12.10
C GLN A 315 16.31 15.13 -12.06
N LEU A 316 16.63 14.58 -13.22
CA LEU A 316 17.69 13.59 -13.34
C LEU A 316 19.04 14.29 -13.31
N ARG A 317 19.91 13.85 -12.41
CA ARG A 317 21.29 14.35 -12.28
C ARG A 317 22.29 13.24 -12.56
N ASN A 318 23.40 13.58 -13.21
CA ASN A 318 24.54 12.67 -13.33
C ASN A 318 25.32 12.60 -12.00
N TRP A 319 26.34 11.75 -11.95
CA TRP A 319 27.22 11.59 -10.78
C TRP A 319 27.98 12.87 -10.36
N ARG A 320 28.11 13.86 -11.25
CA ARG A 320 28.68 15.19 -10.95
C ARG A 320 27.63 16.21 -10.49
N GLY A 321 26.37 15.81 -10.38
CA GLY A 321 25.25 16.67 -9.99
C GLY A 321 24.65 17.52 -11.12
N THR A 322 25.14 17.40 -12.36
CA THR A 322 24.61 18.13 -13.52
C THR A 322 23.21 17.61 -13.88
N VAL A 323 22.25 18.52 -14.08
CA VAL A 323 20.92 18.16 -14.60
C VAL A 323 21.08 17.67 -16.03
N VAL A 324 20.62 16.45 -16.28
CA VAL A 324 20.74 15.77 -17.58
C VAL A 324 19.38 15.41 -18.19
N GLY A 325 18.31 15.52 -17.41
CA GLY A 325 16.99 15.09 -17.82
C GLY A 325 15.95 15.33 -16.74
N GLU A 326 14.73 14.89 -16.98
CA GLU A 326 13.61 15.02 -16.05
C GLU A 326 12.56 13.94 -16.28
N THR A 327 11.71 13.76 -15.27
CA THR A 327 10.46 13.02 -15.40
C THR A 327 9.37 13.98 -15.88
N ALA A 328 8.83 13.73 -17.07
CA ALA A 328 7.77 14.50 -17.69
C ALA A 328 6.50 13.65 -17.89
N ILE A 329 5.35 14.30 -17.86
CA ILE A 329 4.06 13.64 -18.14
C ILE A 329 3.84 13.73 -19.65
N GLY A 330 3.63 12.57 -20.29
CA GLY A 330 3.36 12.45 -21.73
C GLY A 330 1.93 12.74 -22.13
#